data_AF-A0A951D3Y8-F1
#
_entry.id   AF-A0A951D3Y8-F1
#
_cell.length_a   1.000
_cell.length_b   1.000
_cell.length_c   1.000
_cell.angle_alpha   90.00
_cell.angle_beta   90.00
_cell.angle_gamma   90.00
#
_symmetry.space_group_name_H-M   'P 1'
#
loop_
_entity.id
_entity.type
_entity.pdbx_description
1 polymer ?
#
loop_
_entity_poly.entity_id
_entity_poly.type
_entity_poly.pdbx_seq_one_letter_code
_entity_poly.pdbx_strand_id
1 'polypeptide(L)' 'RLDNRDLTYRERRVLELRYGLDGEPPRTLAKVAQILDLSRESVRQLEHHALEVLGIRASPPMAAD' A
#
# COMPACT_ATOMS: atom_id res chain seq x y z
N ARG A 1 17.82 -14.59 6.58
CA ARG A 1 18.17 -13.23 6.13
C ARG A 1 17.55 -13.06 4.75
N LEU A 2 16.32 -12.56 4.68
CA LEU A 2 15.66 -12.27 3.41
C LEU A 2 16.05 -10.83 3.09
N ASP A 3 17.14 -10.69 2.33
CA ASP A 3 17.52 -9.43 1.72
C ASP A 3 16.52 -9.13 0.58
N ASN A 4 15.22 -9.00 0.92
CA ASN A 4 14.16 -8.84 -0.05
C ASN A 4 13.97 -7.35 -0.32
N ARG A 5 14.82 -6.80 -1.19
CA ARG A 5 14.62 -5.48 -1.79
C ARG A 5 13.41 -5.43 -2.74
N ASP A 6 12.63 -6.50 -2.77
CA ASP A 6 11.44 -6.66 -3.59
C ASP A 6 10.19 -6.61 -2.72
N LEU A 7 9.24 -5.76 -3.12
CA LEU A 7 7.92 -5.70 -2.52
C LEU A 7 7.22 -7.05 -2.64
N THR A 8 6.62 -7.51 -1.54
CA THR A 8 5.71 -8.66 -1.60
C THR A 8 4.52 -8.32 -2.50
N TYR A 9 3.84 -9.35 -3.01
CA TYR A 9 2.63 -9.17 -3.81
C TYR A 9 1.59 -8.30 -3.08
N ARG A 10 1.42 -8.49 -1.77
CA ARG A 10 0.45 -7.72 -0.98
C ARG A 10 0.85 -6.25 -0.87
N GLU A 11 2.12 -5.96 -0.61
CA GLU A 11 2.65 -4.59 -0.55
C GLU A 11 2.50 -3.87 -1.89
N ARG A 12 2.86 -4.55 -2.98
CA ARG A 12 2.66 -4.01 -4.33
C ARG A 12 1.19 -3.71 -4.59
N ARG A 13 0.28 -4.64 -4.29
CA ARG A 13 -1.16 -4.43 -4.48
C ARG A 13 -1.70 -3.30 -3.60
N VAL A 14 -1.22 -3.16 -2.36
CA VAL A 14 -1.57 -2.02 -1.50
C VAL A 14 -1.15 -0.72 -2.17
N LEU A 15 0.08 -0.59 -2.66
CA LEU A 15 0.54 0.60 -3.35
C LEU A 15 -0.24 0.86 -4.66
N GLU A 16 -0.47 -0.16 -5.48
CA GLU A 16 -1.24 -0.01 -6.71
C GLU A 16 -2.63 0.54 -6.44
N LEU A 17 -3.35 -0.02 -5.46
CA LEU A 17 -4.69 0.42 -5.11
C LEU A 17 -4.71 1.79 -4.42
N ARG A 18 -3.71 2.08 -3.57
CA ARG A 18 -3.61 3.35 -2.81
C ARG A 18 -3.23 4.52 -3.70
N TYR A 19 -2.36 4.30 -4.68
CA TYR A 19 -1.83 5.34 -5.56
C TYR A 19 -2.45 5.33 -6.97
N GLY A 20 -3.35 4.39 -7.26
CA GLY A 20 -4.01 4.29 -8.57
C GLY A 20 -3.06 3.83 -9.68
N LEU A 21 -2.03 3.05 -9.33
CA LEU A 21 -1.05 2.55 -10.31
C LEU A 21 -1.63 1.42 -11.18
N ASP A 22 -2.82 0.92 -10.83
CA ASP A 22 -3.62 -0.02 -11.63
C ASP A 22 -4.44 0.65 -12.73
N GLY A 23 -4.33 1.98 -12.89
CA GLY A 23 -5.12 2.76 -13.85
C GLY A 23 -6.48 3.22 -13.32
N GLU A 24 -6.78 2.91 -12.06
CA GLU A 24 -7.98 3.35 -11.36
C GLU A 24 -7.66 4.53 -10.42
N PRO A 25 -8.66 5.30 -9.97
CA PRO A 25 -8.43 6.34 -8.99
C PRO A 25 -7.89 5.78 -7.66
N PRO A 26 -7.01 6.54 -6.96
CA PRO A 26 -6.45 6.12 -5.68
C PRO A 26 -7.55 5.84 -4.67
N ARG A 27 -7.40 4.72 -3.94
CA ARG A 27 -8.41 4.23 -2.98
C ARG A 27 -8.00 4.52 -1.53
N THR A 28 -8.99 4.67 -0.67
CA THR A 28 -8.78 4.89 0.78
C THR A 28 -8.30 3.60 1.47
N LEU A 29 -7.67 3.73 2.64
CA LEU A 29 -7.24 2.57 3.44
C LEU A 29 -8.41 1.61 3.73
N ALA A 30 -9.59 2.15 4.02
CA ALA A 30 -10.79 1.35 4.24
C ALA A 30 -11.20 0.53 3.01
N LYS A 31 -11.12 1.12 1.81
CA LYS A 31 -11.48 0.41 0.57
C LYS A 31 -10.43 -0.64 0.22
N VAL A 32 -9.15 -0.34 0.38
CA VAL A 32 -8.07 -1.31 0.15
C VAL A 32 -8.15 -2.47 1.15
N ALA A 33 -8.44 -2.18 2.42
CA ALA A 33 -8.68 -3.18 3.46
C ALA A 33 -9.81 -4.14 3.09
N GLN A 34 -10.94 -3.61 2.59
CA GLN A 34 -12.04 -4.45 2.09
C GLN A 34 -11.66 -5.29 0.87
N ILE A 35 -10.93 -4.73 -0.09
CA ILE A 35 -10.54 -5.44 -1.33
C ILE A 35 -9.57 -6.58 -1.04
N LEU A 36 -8.64 -6.37 -0.12
CA LEU A 36 -7.59 -7.33 0.22
C LEU A 36 -7.98 -8.28 1.36
N ASP A 37 -9.19 -8.13 1.91
CA ASP A 37 -9.67 -8.84 3.10
C ASP A 37 -8.69 -8.70 4.29
N LEU A 38 -8.25 -7.47 4.52
CA LEU A 38 -7.29 -7.10 5.55
C LEU A 38 -7.88 -6.07 6.50
N SER A 39 -7.28 -5.93 7.68
CA SER A 39 -7.58 -4.80 8.56
C SER A 39 -6.97 -3.50 8.01
N ARG A 40 -7.57 -2.35 8.36
CA ARG A 40 -7.01 -1.03 8.03
C ARG A 40 -5.57 -0.87 8.53
N GLU A 41 -5.28 -1.40 9.71
CA GLU A 41 -3.95 -1.37 10.30
C GLU A 41 -2.97 -2.25 9.51
N SER A 42 -3.37 -3.46 9.12
CA SER A 42 -2.55 -4.34 8.29
C SER A 42 -2.20 -3.69 6.95
N VAL A 43 -3.15 -3.00 6.31
CA VAL A 43 -2.90 -2.24 5.08
C VAL A 43 -1.89 -1.11 5.32
N ARG A 44 -2.04 -0.37 6.43
CA ARG A 44 -1.10 0.70 6.81
C ARG A 44 0.31 0.15 7.07
N GLN A 45 0.43 -1.00 7.74
CA GLN A 45 1.72 -1.63 7.99
C GLN A 45 2.39 -2.08 6.68
N LEU A 46 1.62 -2.69 5.77
CA LEU A 46 2.11 -3.09 4.44
C LEU A 46 2.52 -1.85 3.62
N GLU A 47 1.72 -0.78 3.63
CA GLU A 47 2.06 0.48 2.97
C GLU A 47 3.38 1.06 3.51
N HIS A 48 3.53 1.11 4.84
CA HIS A 48 4.75 1.62 5.48
C HIS A 48 5.98 0.79 5.10
N HIS A 49 5.87 -0.54 5.18
CA HIS A 49 6.97 -1.43 4.80
C HIS A 49 7.34 -1.27 3.32
N ALA A 50 6.33 -1.16 2.45
CA ALA A 50 6.53 -0.96 1.03
C ALA A 50 7.28 0.35 0.72
N LEU A 51 6.91 1.43 1.41
CA LEU A 51 7.56 2.73 1.28
C LEU A 51 9.00 2.72 1.81
N GLU A 52 9.25 2.03 2.93
CA GLU A 52 10.60 1.81 3.48
C GLU A 52 11.50 1.05 2.50
N VAL A 53 10.98 -0.02 1.90
CA VAL A 53 11.72 -0.83 0.91
C VAL A 53 12.05 -0.01 -0.34
N LEU A 54 11.11 0.81 -0.82
CA LEU A 54 11.34 1.68 -1.98
C LEU A 54 12.23 2.91 -1.65
N GLY A 55 12.46 3.21 -0.37
CA GLY A 55 13.19 4.41 0.05
C GLY A 55 12.46 5.72 -0.28
N ILE A 56 11.14 5.65 -0.54
CA ILE A 56 10.35 6.81 -0.93
C ILE A 56 9.64 7.36 0.31
N ARG A 57 9.95 8.60 0.67
CA ARG A 57 9.10 9.39 1.58
C ARG A 57 7.89 9.91 0.80
N ALA A 58 6.99 9.01 0.40
CA ALA A 58 5.74 9.42 -0.22
C ALA A 58 4.78 9.86 0.89
N SER A 59 4.25 11.07 0.77
CA SER A 59 3.06 11.44 1.53
C SER A 59 1.89 10.63 0.96
N PRO A 60 1.13 9.89 1.77
CA PRO A 60 -0.02 9.14 1.27
C PRO A 60 -0.96 10.11 0.54
N PRO A 61 -1.52 9.71 -0.62
CA PRO A 61 -2.45 10.56 -1.35
C PRO A 61 -3.59 10.91 -0.40
N MET A 62 -3.96 12.20 -0.39
CA MET A 62 -5.01 12.81 0.43
C MET A 62 -6.43 12.27 0.13
N ALA A 63 -6.56 11.01 -0.30
CA ALA A 63 -7.82 10.29 -0.29
C ALA A 63 -8.17 10.05 1.20
N ALA A 64 -8.87 11.03 1.77
CA ALA A 64 -9.27 11.16 3.16
C ALA A 64 -9.76 9.83 3.77
N ASP A 65 -9.34 9.57 5.01
CA ASP A 65 -9.96 8.56 5.88
C ASP A 65 -11.40 8.97 6.21
#